data_AF-A0A950HCT3-F1
#
_entry.id   AF-A0A950HCT3-F1
#
_cell.length_a   1.000
_cell.length_b   1.000
_cell.length_c   1.000
_cell.angle_alpha   90.00
_cell.angle_beta   90.00
_cell.angle_gamma   90.00
#
_symmetry.space_group_name_H-M   'P 1'
#
loop_
_entity.id
_entity.type
_entity.pdbx_description
1 polymer ?
#
loop_
_entity_poly.entity_id
_entity_poly.type
_entity_poly.pdbx_seq_one_letter_code
_entity_poly.pdbx_strand_id
1 'polypeptide(L)'
;MLIRWVHFVAGITWVGLLYFFNLVNVPFMKELDSATKAKVVPSLMPRALWWFRWSAVVTVLAGLTYWGNSIVRVDAMNGGASSGRPVGLFFLIWTIAFALIFFAIMIMKINKGPVLAAIVILVVAAAAYLFLNCNNHGWESNRLLSIGIGGGIGWIMMLNVWGIIWRMNKKIIDWTRDFKNNATPIPAESGALARRAFLASRTNAWLSLPMLFFMGAASHYPFLGR
;
A
#
# COMPACT_ATOMS: atom_id res chain seq x y z
N MET A 1 17.31 10.19 -13.83
CA MET A 1 17.47 10.76 -12.47
C MET A 1 16.19 11.37 -11.92
N LEU A 2 15.46 12.20 -12.68
CA LEU A 2 14.19 12.82 -12.24
C LEU A 2 13.16 11.84 -11.67
N ILE A 3 12.89 10.71 -12.34
CA ILE A 3 11.85 9.76 -11.90
C ILE A 3 12.14 9.12 -10.53
N ARG A 4 13.43 8.93 -10.19
CA ARG A 4 13.84 8.40 -8.89
C ARG A 4 13.55 9.43 -7.79
N TRP A 5 13.82 10.70 -8.04
CA TRP A 5 13.49 11.79 -7.12
C TRP A 5 11.98 11.94 -6.92
N VAL A 6 11.19 11.86 -7.99
CA VAL A 6 9.72 11.87 -7.90
C VAL A 6 9.23 10.70 -7.04
N HIS A 7 9.72 9.48 -7.30
CA HIS A 7 9.41 8.30 -6.49
C HIS A 7 9.76 8.50 -5.02
N PHE A 8 10.96 9.02 -4.73
CA PHE A 8 11.47 9.22 -3.39
C PHE A 8 10.65 10.25 -2.60
N VAL A 9 10.44 11.44 -3.15
CA VAL A 9 9.69 12.52 -2.49
C VAL A 9 8.24 12.10 -2.24
N ALA A 10 7.58 11.53 -3.26
CA ALA A 10 6.23 11.01 -3.09
C ALA A 10 6.19 9.87 -2.05
N GLY A 11 7.22 9.00 -2.03
CA GLY A 11 7.34 7.90 -1.08
C GLY A 11 7.41 8.38 0.37
N ILE A 12 8.20 9.43 0.63
CA ILE A 12 8.28 10.08 1.95
C ILE A 12 6.91 10.62 2.35
N THR A 13 6.22 11.34 1.46
CA THR A 13 4.88 11.86 1.74
C THR A 13 3.90 10.73 2.04
N TRP A 14 3.92 9.67 1.24
CA TRP A 14 2.98 8.56 1.37
C TRP A 14 3.18 7.78 2.67
N VAL A 15 4.39 7.26 2.89
CA VAL A 15 4.72 6.46 4.08
C VAL A 15 4.72 7.32 5.34
N GLY A 16 5.11 8.59 5.24
CA GLY A 16 5.00 9.55 6.34
C GLY A 16 3.55 9.75 6.80
N LEU A 17 2.62 9.96 5.86
CA LEU A 17 1.19 10.07 6.19
C LEU A 17 0.61 8.75 6.71
N LEU A 18 1.07 7.61 6.20
CA LEU A 18 0.69 6.29 6.70
C LEU A 18 1.03 6.12 8.18
N TYR A 19 2.25 6.49 8.58
CA TYR A 19 2.69 6.45 9.97
C TYR A 19 1.99 7.51 10.82
N PHE A 20 1.81 8.72 10.30
CA PHE A 20 0.99 9.74 10.97
C PHE A 20 -0.41 9.18 11.30
N PHE A 21 -1.10 8.54 10.36
CA PHE A 21 -2.44 8.00 10.62
C PHE A 21 -2.45 6.93 11.70
N ASN A 22 -1.48 6.02 11.70
CA ASN A 22 -1.46 4.86 12.60
C ASN A 22 -0.89 5.17 13.99
N LEU A 23 0.17 5.97 14.06
CA LEU A 23 0.93 6.22 15.28
C LEU A 23 0.50 7.49 16.00
N VAL A 24 -0.02 8.49 15.29
CA VAL A 24 -0.34 9.81 15.87
C VAL A 24 -1.85 10.06 15.84
N ASN A 25 -2.46 10.05 14.65
CA ASN A 25 -3.84 10.48 14.48
C ASN A 25 -4.83 9.55 15.20
N VAL A 26 -4.68 8.23 15.10
CA VAL A 26 -5.61 7.29 15.74
C VAL A 26 -5.56 7.38 17.28
N PRO A 27 -4.40 7.37 17.94
CA PRO A 27 -4.31 7.63 19.38
C PRO A 27 -4.90 8.98 19.78
N PHE A 28 -4.49 10.06 19.10
CA PHE A 28 -4.98 11.42 19.37
C PHE A 28 -6.51 11.52 19.28
N MET A 29 -7.12 10.92 18.25
CA MET A 29 -8.58 10.91 18.09
C MET A 29 -9.31 10.15 19.21
N LYS A 30 -8.66 9.31 20.02
CA LYS A 30 -9.32 8.66 21.17
C LYS A 30 -9.42 9.59 22.37
N GLU A 31 -8.53 10.56 22.48
CA GLU A 31 -8.47 11.53 23.58
C GLU A 31 -9.48 12.68 23.41
N LEU A 32 -9.93 12.92 22.16
CA LEU A 32 -10.88 13.98 21.86
C LEU A 32 -12.33 13.59 22.19
N ASP A 33 -13.07 14.53 22.78
CA ASP A 33 -14.52 14.47 22.92
C ASP A 33 -15.23 14.67 21.56
N SER A 34 -16.53 14.40 21.52
CA SER A 34 -17.32 14.47 20.29
C SER A 34 -17.39 15.89 19.70
N ALA A 35 -17.45 16.94 20.53
CA ALA A 35 -17.54 18.32 20.04
C ALA A 35 -16.22 18.76 19.41
N THR A 36 -15.08 18.38 19.99
CA THR A 36 -13.76 18.69 19.41
C THR A 36 -13.50 17.91 18.12
N LYS A 37 -13.88 16.63 18.06
CA LYS A 37 -13.80 15.82 16.83
C LYS A 37 -14.55 16.47 15.67
N ALA A 38 -15.74 17.01 15.92
CA ALA A 38 -16.55 17.68 14.92
C ALA A 38 -15.87 18.94 14.33
N LYS A 39 -14.93 19.56 15.05
CA LYS A 39 -14.13 20.71 14.56
C LYS A 39 -12.87 20.27 13.81
N VAL A 40 -12.16 19.26 14.31
CA VAL A 40 -10.86 18.83 13.78
C VAL A 40 -11.00 17.94 12.56
N VAL A 41 -11.85 16.91 12.62
CA VAL A 41 -11.95 15.86 11.59
C VAL A 41 -12.29 16.41 10.21
N PRO A 42 -13.30 17.30 10.04
CA PRO A 42 -13.65 17.82 8.72
C PRO A 42 -12.56 18.68 8.07
N SER A 43 -11.70 19.31 8.88
CA SER A 43 -10.62 20.17 8.40
C SER A 43 -9.33 19.40 8.11
N LEU A 44 -9.03 18.38 8.91
CA LEU A 44 -7.79 17.60 8.83
C LEU A 44 -7.91 16.43 7.86
N MET A 45 -8.93 15.58 8.03
CA MET A 45 -8.98 14.27 7.37
C MET A 45 -9.08 14.34 5.84
N PRO A 46 -9.92 15.20 5.22
CA PRO A 46 -9.99 15.28 3.76
C PRO A 46 -8.67 15.69 3.11
N ARG A 47 -7.93 16.63 3.74
CA ARG A 47 -6.63 17.11 3.24
C ARG A 47 -5.56 16.02 3.37
N ALA A 48 -5.45 15.40 4.55
CA ALA A 48 -4.49 14.33 4.78
C ALA A 48 -4.74 13.14 3.84
N LEU A 49 -6.00 12.73 3.66
CA LEU A 49 -6.38 11.64 2.76
C LEU A 49 -6.20 11.99 1.28
N TRP A 50 -6.29 13.26 0.89
CA TRP A 50 -5.96 13.68 -0.48
C TRP A 50 -4.49 13.43 -0.79
N TRP A 51 -3.59 13.97 0.04
CA TRP A 51 -2.15 13.78 -0.12
C TRP A 51 -1.76 12.31 -0.03
N PHE A 52 -2.33 11.57 0.92
CA PHE A 52 -2.04 10.14 1.10
C PHE A 52 -2.38 9.31 -0.14
N ARG A 53 -3.51 9.57 -0.80
CA ARG A 53 -3.96 8.82 -1.99
C ARG A 53 -3.09 9.08 -3.21
N TRP A 54 -2.79 10.35 -3.46
CA TRP A 54 -2.08 10.73 -4.68
C TRP A 54 -0.57 10.51 -4.56
N SER A 55 0.00 10.71 -3.38
CA SER A 55 1.40 10.32 -3.14
C SER A 55 1.59 8.82 -3.35
N ALA A 56 0.66 7.97 -2.90
CA ALA A 56 0.71 6.53 -3.17
C ALA A 56 0.80 6.19 -4.66
N VAL A 57 -0.06 6.80 -5.48
CA VAL A 57 -0.09 6.57 -6.94
C VAL A 57 1.21 7.05 -7.57
N VAL A 58 1.64 8.26 -7.25
CA VAL A 58 2.87 8.84 -7.82
C VAL A 58 4.09 8.01 -7.45
N THR A 59 4.22 7.58 -6.18
CA THR A 59 5.31 6.70 -5.75
C THR A 59 5.33 5.41 -6.55
N VAL A 60 4.22 4.68 -6.60
CA VAL A 60 4.19 3.36 -7.22
C VAL A 60 4.41 3.45 -8.72
N LEU A 61 3.73 4.35 -9.43
CA LEU A 61 3.89 4.48 -10.87
C LEU A 61 5.29 4.95 -11.27
N ALA A 62 5.88 5.91 -10.54
CA ALA A 62 7.26 6.33 -10.79
C ALA A 62 8.24 5.17 -10.53
N GLY A 63 8.01 4.40 -9.46
CA GLY A 63 8.82 3.23 -9.10
C GLY A 63 8.76 2.13 -10.15
N LEU A 64 7.56 1.76 -10.60
CA LEU A 64 7.34 0.74 -11.64
C LEU A 64 7.92 1.16 -12.98
N THR A 65 7.77 2.44 -13.35
CA THR A 65 8.37 2.96 -14.59
C THR A 65 9.89 2.88 -14.53
N TYR A 66 10.49 3.26 -13.40
CA TYR A 66 11.93 3.15 -13.20
C TYR A 66 12.40 1.68 -13.23
N TRP A 67 11.73 0.81 -12.48
CA TRP A 67 12.06 -0.61 -12.40
C TRP A 67 11.93 -1.30 -13.76
N GLY A 68 10.79 -1.18 -14.43
CA GLY A 68 10.55 -1.81 -15.73
C GLY A 68 11.49 -1.31 -16.83
N ASN A 69 11.62 0.02 -16.97
CA ASN A 69 12.35 0.60 -18.10
C ASN A 69 13.87 0.66 -17.90
N SER A 70 14.35 0.72 -16.66
CA SER A 70 15.77 0.93 -16.37
C SER A 70 16.46 -0.27 -15.72
N ILE A 71 15.72 -1.19 -15.10
CA ILE A 71 16.30 -2.37 -14.44
C ILE A 71 15.91 -3.62 -15.22
N VAL A 72 14.62 -3.96 -15.26
CA VAL A 72 14.14 -5.18 -15.92
C VAL A 72 14.55 -5.23 -17.39
N ARG A 73 14.39 -4.11 -18.11
CA ARG A 73 14.80 -4.00 -19.51
C ARG A 73 16.29 -4.25 -19.71
N VAL A 74 17.14 -3.67 -18.87
CA VAL A 74 18.60 -3.78 -19.00
C VAL A 74 19.07 -5.19 -18.67
N ASP A 75 18.58 -5.76 -17.56
CA ASP A 75 18.89 -7.14 -17.16
C ASP A 75 18.45 -8.15 -18.23
N ALA A 76 17.23 -7.98 -18.76
CA ALA A 76 16.72 -8.85 -19.82
C ALA A 76 17.56 -8.73 -21.10
N MET A 77 17.95 -7.53 -21.50
CA MET A 77 18.83 -7.33 -22.66
C MET A 77 20.20 -8.00 -22.46
N ASN A 78 20.79 -7.87 -21.27
CA ASN A 78 22.08 -8.49 -20.95
C ASN A 78 21.99 -10.02 -20.92
N GLY A 79 20.85 -10.57 -20.47
CA GLY A 79 20.59 -12.01 -20.42
C GLY A 79 20.04 -12.61 -21.72
N GLY A 80 19.86 -11.83 -22.79
CA GLY A 80 19.21 -12.32 -24.02
C GLY A 80 17.74 -12.73 -23.84
N ALA A 81 17.06 -12.17 -22.83
CA ALA A 81 15.70 -12.50 -22.43
C ALA A 81 14.71 -11.35 -22.72
N SER A 82 13.41 -11.62 -22.51
CA SER A 82 12.35 -10.60 -22.64
C SER A 82 11.99 -9.98 -21.30
N SER A 83 11.94 -8.64 -21.24
CA SER A 83 11.47 -7.90 -20.07
C SER A 83 9.97 -8.03 -19.83
N GLY A 84 9.20 -8.47 -20.83
CA GLY A 84 7.74 -8.59 -20.74
C GLY A 84 7.31 -9.64 -19.72
N ARG A 85 8.05 -10.74 -19.59
CA ARG A 85 7.69 -11.83 -18.67
C ARG A 85 7.78 -11.41 -17.20
N PRO A 86 8.90 -10.85 -16.68
CA PRO A 86 8.95 -10.40 -15.30
C PRO A 86 7.95 -9.30 -14.95
N VAL A 87 7.74 -8.35 -15.87
CA VAL A 87 6.74 -7.27 -15.68
C VAL A 87 5.32 -7.83 -15.68
N GLY A 88 4.99 -8.75 -16.58
CA GLY A 88 3.68 -9.40 -16.62
C GLY A 88 3.40 -10.23 -15.38
N LEU A 89 4.37 -11.05 -14.95
CA LEU A 89 4.27 -11.84 -13.72
C LEU A 89 4.15 -10.96 -12.48
N PHE A 90 4.84 -9.82 -12.44
CA PHE A 90 4.67 -8.84 -11.37
C PHE A 90 3.21 -8.42 -11.23
N PHE A 91 2.60 -7.91 -12.30
CA PHE A 91 1.22 -7.42 -12.22
C PHE A 91 0.23 -8.54 -11.92
N LEU A 92 0.42 -9.72 -12.51
CA LEU A 92 -0.43 -10.89 -12.27
C LEU A 92 -0.40 -11.31 -10.80
N ILE A 93 0.80 -11.62 -10.27
CA ILE A 93 0.98 -12.19 -8.93
C ILE A 93 0.53 -11.19 -7.87
N TRP A 94 1.00 -9.94 -7.95
CA TRP A 94 0.73 -8.94 -6.92
C TRP A 94 -0.73 -8.44 -6.94
N THR A 95 -1.39 -8.45 -8.10
CA THR A 95 -2.83 -8.15 -8.18
C THR A 95 -3.69 -9.28 -7.64
N ILE A 96 -3.32 -10.55 -7.89
CA ILE A 96 -3.98 -11.70 -7.26
C ILE A 96 -3.81 -11.65 -5.74
N ALA A 97 -2.60 -11.37 -5.25
CA ALA A 97 -2.33 -11.21 -3.83
C ALA A 97 -3.19 -10.11 -3.19
N PHE A 98 -3.31 -8.95 -3.86
CA PHE A 98 -4.23 -7.90 -3.44
C PHE A 98 -5.68 -8.38 -3.44
N ALA A 99 -6.15 -9.09 -4.48
CA ALA A 99 -7.52 -9.58 -4.56
C ALA A 99 -7.87 -10.52 -3.39
N LEU A 100 -6.93 -11.39 -2.98
CA LEU A 100 -7.10 -12.27 -1.81
C LEU A 100 -7.20 -11.47 -0.50
N ILE A 101 -6.33 -10.48 -0.30
CA ILE A 101 -6.37 -9.60 0.89
C ILE A 101 -7.66 -8.76 0.90
N PHE A 102 -8.05 -8.23 -0.25
CA PHE A 102 -9.29 -7.48 -0.42
C PHE A 102 -10.50 -8.35 -0.10
N PHE A 103 -10.54 -9.59 -0.62
CA PHE A 103 -11.59 -10.55 -0.34
C PHE A 103 -11.71 -10.84 1.17
N ALA A 104 -10.59 -11.08 1.85
CA ALA A 104 -10.57 -11.33 3.29
C ALA A 104 -11.15 -10.14 4.10
N ILE A 105 -10.80 -8.91 3.73
CA ILE A 105 -11.26 -7.71 4.46
C ILE A 105 -12.71 -7.35 4.11
N MET A 106 -13.08 -7.42 2.84
CA MET A 106 -14.33 -6.85 2.32
C MET A 106 -15.47 -7.86 2.28
N ILE A 107 -15.18 -9.09 1.85
CA ILE A 107 -16.19 -10.13 1.63
C ILE A 107 -16.30 -11.01 2.88
N MET A 108 -15.18 -11.57 3.35
CA MET A 108 -15.16 -12.37 4.58
C MET A 108 -15.27 -11.54 5.85
N LYS A 109 -15.12 -10.20 5.75
CA LYS A 109 -15.24 -9.24 6.85
C LYS A 109 -14.36 -9.58 8.06
N ILE A 110 -13.15 -10.10 7.82
CA ILE A 110 -12.20 -10.43 8.88
C ILE A 110 -11.89 -9.17 9.71
N ASN A 111 -12.20 -9.21 11.01
CA ASN A 111 -12.12 -8.07 11.92
C ASN A 111 -11.08 -8.25 13.04
N LYS A 112 -10.56 -9.47 13.23
CA LYS A 112 -9.51 -9.79 14.19
C LYS A 112 -8.14 -9.48 13.59
N GLY A 113 -7.43 -8.53 14.21
CA GLY A 113 -6.12 -8.04 13.75
C GLY A 113 -5.08 -9.15 13.54
N PRO A 114 -4.83 -10.04 14.53
CA PRO A 114 -3.85 -11.11 14.40
C PRO A 114 -4.17 -12.11 13.29
N VAL A 115 -5.45 -12.45 13.11
CA VAL A 115 -5.91 -13.35 12.04
C VAL A 115 -5.66 -12.74 10.67
N LEU A 116 -6.02 -11.45 10.50
CA LEU A 116 -5.73 -10.74 9.25
C LEU A 116 -4.23 -10.64 8.99
N ALA A 117 -3.42 -10.40 10.01
CA ALA A 117 -1.97 -10.35 9.87
C ALA A 117 -1.39 -11.68 9.38
N ALA A 118 -1.83 -12.82 9.95
CA ALA A 118 -1.41 -14.14 9.50
C ALA A 118 -1.78 -14.39 8.03
N ILE A 119 -3.02 -14.07 7.63
CA ILE A 119 -3.46 -14.19 6.23
C ILE A 119 -2.59 -13.34 5.31
N VAL A 120 -2.36 -12.07 5.66
CA VAL A 120 -1.54 -11.15 4.85
C VAL A 120 -0.11 -11.66 4.71
N ILE A 121 0.51 -12.13 5.80
CA ILE A 121 1.86 -12.68 5.80
C ILE A 121 1.93 -13.88 4.85
N LEU A 122 1.00 -14.83 4.96
CA LEU A 122 0.97 -16.01 4.09
C LEU A 122 0.78 -15.64 2.62
N VAL A 123 -0.15 -14.73 2.31
CA VAL A 123 -0.42 -14.29 0.93
C VAL A 123 0.79 -13.56 0.34
N VAL A 124 1.42 -12.65 1.10
CA VAL A 124 2.60 -11.90 0.63
C VAL A 124 3.82 -12.80 0.50
N ALA A 125 4.04 -13.73 1.43
CA ALA A 125 5.13 -14.70 1.34
C ALA A 125 4.95 -15.63 0.13
N ALA A 126 3.74 -16.13 -0.11
CA ALA A 126 3.44 -16.94 -1.29
C ALA A 126 3.65 -16.15 -2.59
N ALA A 127 3.20 -14.89 -2.65
CA ALA A 127 3.40 -14.02 -3.79
C ALA A 127 4.89 -13.76 -4.06
N ALA A 128 5.68 -13.48 -3.01
CA ALA A 128 7.12 -13.29 -3.12
C ALA A 128 7.83 -14.57 -3.60
N TYR A 129 7.48 -15.72 -3.02
CA TYR A 129 8.02 -17.02 -3.42
C TYR A 129 7.70 -17.35 -4.88
N LEU A 130 6.45 -17.17 -5.30
CA LEU A 130 6.03 -17.37 -6.70
C LEU A 130 6.77 -16.42 -7.64
N PHE A 131 6.89 -15.15 -7.27
CA PHE A 131 7.59 -14.17 -8.08
C PHE A 131 9.07 -14.53 -8.27
N LEU A 132 9.75 -14.96 -7.21
CA LEU A 132 11.14 -15.42 -7.29
C LEU A 132 11.27 -16.69 -8.13
N ASN A 133 10.48 -17.72 -7.85
CA ASN A 133 10.56 -18.98 -8.57
C ASN A 133 10.31 -18.85 -10.07
N CYS A 134 9.41 -17.94 -10.47
CA CYS A 134 9.09 -17.74 -11.88
C CYS A 134 10.06 -16.78 -12.60
N ASN A 135 10.96 -16.10 -11.89
CA ASN A 135 11.87 -15.08 -12.42
C ASN A 135 13.33 -15.25 -11.96
N ASN A 136 13.74 -16.41 -11.45
CA ASN A 136 15.13 -16.65 -11.09
C ASN A 136 15.74 -17.67 -12.05
N HIS A 137 16.19 -17.18 -13.21
CA HIS A 137 16.78 -17.98 -14.27
C HIS A 137 18.30 -17.75 -14.38
N GLY A 138 18.88 -16.92 -13.52
CA GLY A 138 20.33 -16.70 -13.39
C GLY A 138 20.87 -15.50 -14.13
N TRP A 139 20.02 -14.72 -14.81
CA TRP A 139 20.40 -13.46 -15.48
C TRP A 139 19.83 -12.22 -14.77
N GLU A 140 18.98 -12.42 -13.77
CA GLU A 140 18.32 -11.35 -13.04
C GLU A 140 19.22 -10.77 -11.95
N SER A 141 19.36 -9.44 -11.93
CA SER A 141 20.10 -8.77 -10.87
C SER A 141 19.34 -8.80 -9.55
N ASN A 142 20.08 -8.61 -8.45
CA ASN A 142 19.47 -8.41 -7.13
C ASN A 142 18.46 -7.26 -7.11
N ARG A 143 18.67 -6.22 -7.93
CA ARG A 143 17.77 -5.07 -8.02
C ARG A 143 16.45 -5.44 -8.67
N LEU A 144 16.47 -6.26 -9.73
CA LEU A 144 15.26 -6.73 -10.39
C LEU A 144 14.38 -7.49 -9.40
N LEU A 145 14.95 -8.47 -8.71
CA LEU A 145 14.22 -9.36 -7.81
C LEU A 145 13.78 -8.65 -6.52
N SER A 146 14.69 -7.89 -5.89
CA SER A 146 14.37 -7.17 -4.64
C SER A 146 13.30 -6.10 -4.87
N ILE A 147 13.43 -5.27 -5.91
CA ILE A 147 12.41 -4.25 -6.22
C ILE A 147 11.13 -4.91 -6.75
N GLY A 148 11.21 -6.05 -7.43
CA GLY A 148 10.04 -6.83 -7.81
C GLY A 148 9.20 -7.27 -6.60
N ILE A 149 9.84 -7.62 -5.48
CA ILE A 149 9.14 -7.93 -4.22
C ILE A 149 8.68 -6.66 -3.52
N GLY A 150 9.60 -5.73 -3.22
CA GLY A 150 9.27 -4.50 -2.49
C GLY A 150 8.22 -3.65 -3.22
N GLY A 151 8.39 -3.47 -4.54
CA GLY A 151 7.44 -2.78 -5.40
C GLY A 151 6.09 -3.49 -5.47
N GLY A 152 6.06 -4.82 -5.38
CA GLY A 152 4.85 -5.61 -5.35
C GLY A 152 4.05 -5.42 -4.06
N ILE A 153 4.74 -5.36 -2.92
CA ILE A 153 4.14 -4.97 -1.65
C ILE A 153 3.61 -3.52 -1.73
N GLY A 154 4.37 -2.61 -2.34
CA GLY A 154 3.92 -1.24 -2.63
C GLY A 154 2.66 -1.19 -3.51
N TRP A 155 2.57 -2.05 -4.53
CA TRP A 155 1.40 -2.19 -5.39
C TRP A 155 0.15 -2.59 -4.58
N ILE A 156 0.25 -3.64 -3.75
CA ILE A 156 -0.83 -4.04 -2.82
C ILE A 156 -1.23 -2.86 -1.93
N MET A 157 -0.25 -2.18 -1.33
CA MET A 157 -0.51 -1.07 -0.42
C MET A 157 -1.26 0.07 -1.10
N MET A 158 -0.86 0.47 -2.31
CA MET A 158 -1.54 1.51 -3.09
C MET A 158 -2.97 1.09 -3.45
N LEU A 159 -3.17 -0.17 -3.87
CA LEU A 159 -4.51 -0.71 -4.13
C LEU A 159 -5.36 -0.76 -2.86
N ASN A 160 -4.80 -1.05 -1.68
CA ASN A 160 -5.50 -0.94 -0.40
C ASN A 160 -5.93 0.50 -0.11
N VAL A 161 -5.09 1.50 -0.42
CA VAL A 161 -5.41 2.92 -0.24
C VAL A 161 -6.66 3.29 -1.03
N TRP A 162 -6.71 2.95 -2.31
CA TRP A 162 -7.83 3.34 -3.18
C TRP A 162 -9.03 2.40 -3.09
N GLY A 163 -8.79 1.10 -2.96
CA GLY A 163 -9.81 0.05 -2.96
C GLY A 163 -10.56 -0.08 -1.64
N ILE A 164 -9.89 0.16 -0.49
CA ILE A 164 -10.50 -0.03 0.84
C ILE A 164 -10.52 1.29 1.62
N ILE A 165 -9.34 1.86 1.91
CA ILE A 165 -9.21 2.99 2.85
C ILE A 165 -10.02 4.19 2.37
N TRP A 166 -9.84 4.59 1.10
CA TRP A 166 -10.55 5.74 0.54
C TRP A 166 -12.05 5.52 0.44
N ARG A 167 -12.50 4.35 -0.02
CA ARG A 167 -13.94 4.07 -0.17
C ARG A 167 -14.69 4.18 1.16
N MET A 168 -14.09 3.66 2.23
CA MET A 168 -14.69 3.73 3.57
C MET A 168 -14.63 5.15 4.14
N ASN A 169 -13.48 5.81 4.06
CA ASN A 169 -13.35 7.18 4.56
C ASN A 169 -14.24 8.17 3.79
N LYS A 170 -14.41 7.99 2.48
CA LYS A 170 -15.31 8.82 1.67
C LYS A 170 -16.74 8.76 2.20
N LYS A 171 -17.28 7.56 2.44
CA LYS A 171 -18.61 7.39 3.05
C LYS A 171 -18.73 8.05 4.42
N ILE A 172 -17.73 7.86 5.29
CA ILE A 172 -17.70 8.47 6.62
C ILE A 172 -17.68 10.00 6.54
N ILE A 173 -16.89 10.56 5.61
CA ILE A 173 -16.81 12.01 5.36
C ILE A 173 -18.16 12.54 4.86
N ASP A 174 -18.79 11.84 3.91
CA ASP A 174 -20.10 12.23 3.36
C ASP A 174 -21.16 12.27 4.48
N TRP A 175 -21.26 11.23 5.31
CA TRP A 175 -22.17 11.23 6.47
C TRP A 175 -21.86 12.33 7.49
N THR A 176 -20.58 12.59 7.75
CA THR A 176 -20.18 13.67 8.66
C THR A 176 -20.57 15.04 8.11
N ARG A 177 -20.51 15.21 6.78
CA ARG A 177 -20.92 16.44 6.09
C ARG A 177 -22.43 16.62 6.14
N ASP A 178 -23.20 15.55 5.92
CA ASP A 178 -24.65 15.57 5.98
C ASP A 178 -25.15 15.86 7.39
N PHE A 179 -24.55 15.25 8.42
CA PHE A 179 -24.83 15.58 9.82
C PHE A 179 -24.57 17.07 10.11
N LYS A 180 -23.46 17.64 9.62
CA LYS A 180 -23.15 19.05 9.82
C LYS A 180 -24.14 19.99 9.13
N ASN A 181 -24.55 19.69 7.91
CA ASN A 181 -25.38 20.58 7.09
C ASN A 181 -26.88 20.43 7.39
N ASN A 182 -27.32 19.21 7.70
CA ASN A 182 -28.74 18.84 7.73
C ASN A 182 -29.16 18.17 9.05
N ALA A 183 -28.27 18.05 10.04
CA ALA A 183 -28.51 17.36 11.31
C ALA A 183 -28.97 15.89 11.17
N THR A 184 -28.69 15.24 10.03
CA THR A 184 -29.05 13.84 9.79
C THR A 184 -28.24 12.89 10.69
N PRO A 185 -28.85 11.96 11.43
CA PRO A 185 -28.13 11.04 12.30
C PRO A 185 -27.04 10.24 11.57
N ILE A 186 -25.84 10.16 12.16
CA ILE A 186 -24.76 9.33 11.60
C ILE A 186 -25.15 7.84 11.73
N PRO A 187 -25.09 7.05 10.65
CA PRO A 187 -25.44 5.63 10.71
C PRO A 187 -24.56 4.82 11.67
N ALA A 188 -25.17 3.85 12.37
CA ALA A 188 -24.44 2.95 13.28
C ALA A 188 -23.31 2.16 12.58
N GLU A 189 -23.45 1.89 11.27
CA GLU A 189 -22.44 1.23 10.46
C GLU A 189 -21.14 2.04 10.27
N SER A 190 -21.16 3.35 10.54
CA SER A 190 -19.99 4.24 10.46
C SER A 190 -18.81 3.73 11.29
N GLY A 191 -19.07 3.24 12.51
CA GLY A 191 -18.04 2.65 13.36
C GLY A 191 -17.42 1.37 12.77
N ALA A 192 -18.24 0.52 12.14
CA ALA A 192 -17.76 -0.70 11.49
C ALA A 192 -16.89 -0.38 10.26
N LEU A 193 -17.26 0.64 9.47
CA LEU A 193 -16.48 1.11 8.33
C LEU A 193 -15.16 1.74 8.78
N ALA A 194 -15.17 2.56 9.83
CA ALA A 194 -13.97 3.15 10.40
C ALA A 194 -12.99 2.06 10.89
N ARG A 195 -13.51 1.01 11.54
CA ARG A 195 -12.71 -0.14 11.97
C ARG A 195 -12.05 -0.86 10.81
N ARG A 196 -12.77 -1.09 9.69
CA ARG A 196 -12.22 -1.74 8.49
C ARG A 196 -11.17 -0.87 7.79
N ALA A 197 -11.44 0.43 7.66
CA ALA A 197 -10.46 1.39 7.14
C ALA A 197 -9.17 1.38 7.97
N PHE A 198 -9.30 1.33 9.30
CA PHE A 198 -8.17 1.23 10.21
C PHE A 198 -7.41 -0.09 10.07
N LEU A 199 -8.10 -1.24 9.94
CA LEU A 199 -7.43 -2.53 9.67
C LEU A 199 -6.60 -2.47 8.40
N ALA A 200 -7.17 -1.97 7.29
CA ALA A 200 -6.45 -1.84 6.03
C ALA A 200 -5.26 -0.86 6.14
N SER A 201 -5.42 0.27 6.85
CA SER A 201 -4.33 1.22 7.11
C SER A 201 -3.20 0.59 7.94
N ARG A 202 -3.54 -0.18 8.97
CA ARG A 202 -2.56 -0.88 9.81
C ARG A 202 -1.86 -2.00 9.05
N THR A 203 -2.58 -2.74 8.19
CA THR A 203 -1.97 -3.70 7.27
C THR A 203 -0.92 -3.02 6.39
N ASN A 204 -1.23 -1.86 5.79
CA ASN A 204 -0.26 -1.10 5.03
C ASN A 204 0.95 -0.66 5.87
N ALA A 205 0.73 -0.19 7.11
CA ALA A 205 1.82 0.26 7.98
C ALA A 205 2.77 -0.87 8.40
N TRP A 206 2.28 -2.11 8.52
CA TRP A 206 3.16 -3.26 8.76
C TRP A 206 3.85 -3.73 7.48
N LEU A 207 3.16 -3.71 6.34
CA LEU A 207 3.72 -4.05 5.04
C LEU A 207 4.78 -3.05 4.55
N SER A 208 4.75 -1.79 5.01
CA SER A 208 5.76 -0.81 4.63
C SER A 208 7.15 -1.20 5.15
N LEU A 209 7.27 -1.96 6.24
CA LEU A 209 8.55 -2.41 6.78
C LEU A 209 9.29 -3.38 5.84
N PRO A 210 8.73 -4.56 5.48
CA PRO A 210 9.39 -5.44 4.51
C PRO A 210 9.53 -4.77 3.14
N MET A 211 8.57 -3.93 2.73
CA MET A 211 8.72 -3.16 1.48
C MET A 211 9.97 -2.27 1.51
N LEU A 212 10.15 -1.45 2.54
CA LEU A 212 11.31 -0.57 2.69
C LEU A 212 12.61 -1.38 2.79
N PHE A 213 12.58 -2.52 3.49
CA PHE A 213 13.71 -3.44 3.54
C PHE A 213 14.12 -3.89 2.14
N PHE A 214 13.20 -4.40 1.31
CA PHE A 214 13.52 -4.83 -0.06
C PHE A 214 13.98 -3.68 -0.96
N MET A 215 13.44 -2.46 -0.77
CA MET A 215 13.91 -1.27 -1.50
C MET A 215 15.36 -0.92 -1.14
N GLY A 216 15.72 -0.97 0.15
CA GLY A 216 17.10 -0.73 0.59
C GLY A 216 18.04 -1.87 0.17
N ALA A 217 17.60 -3.11 0.36
CA ALA A 217 18.40 -4.29 0.07
C ALA A 217 18.75 -4.40 -1.43
N ALA A 218 17.90 -3.91 -2.33
CA ALA A 218 18.18 -3.86 -3.76
C ALA A 218 19.56 -3.25 -4.10
N SER A 219 20.03 -2.26 -3.33
CA SER A 219 21.32 -1.59 -3.57
C SER A 219 22.38 -1.87 -2.50
N HIS A 220 21.99 -2.33 -1.31
CA HIS A 220 22.91 -2.46 -0.17
C HIS A 220 23.16 -3.91 0.28
N TYR A 221 22.32 -4.86 -0.14
CA TYR A 221 22.46 -6.27 0.22
C TYR A 221 22.14 -7.12 -1.01
N PRO A 222 23.17 -7.57 -1.77
CA PRO A 222 22.95 -8.49 -2.88
C PRO A 222 22.76 -9.91 -2.35
N PHE A 223 21.50 -10.40 -2.32
CA PHE A 223 21.18 -11.75 -1.81
C PHE A 223 20.19 -12.55 -2.67
N LEU A 224 19.47 -11.94 -3.60
CA LEU A 224 18.47 -12.62 -4.43
C LEU A 224 18.92 -12.90 -5.88
N GLY A 225 19.77 -12.04 -6.44
CA GLY A 225 20.27 -12.16 -7.82
C GLY A 225 21.79 -12.21 -7.88
N ARG A 226 22.33 -12.67 -9.01
CA ARG A 226 23.77 -12.77 -9.27
C ARG A 226 24.29 -11.56 -10.05
#